data_AF-D2KWQ6-F1
#
_entry.id   AF-D2KWQ6-F1
#
_cell.length_a   1.000
_cell.length_b   1.000
_cell.length_c   1.000
_cell.angle_alpha   90.00
_cell.angle_beta   90.00
_cell.angle_gamma   90.00
#
_symmetry.space_group_name_H-M   'P 1'
#
loop_
_entity.id
_entity.type
_entity.pdbx_description
1 polymer ?
#
loop_
_entity_poly.entity_id
_entity_poly.type
_entity_poly.pdbx_seq_one_letter_code
_entity_poly.pdbx_strand_id
1 'polypeptide(L)'
;TSLIVVGELYYMWMHMDELGFLDLGHMIITTLLGILTVVRSIVPQLQSYHKLLLKFINVMHLMHSKNKGPYYNQMNDTVDKICSYYTKFSLGLIFLSCSMFNFAPFCNNVANVFVFKTENYTLEFSLYYQYPGIDPTDYFTTTSIYNFYLSYNCAMMVCGLDLILFLIIFQIIGHVYILRYNLENFQLPKNKVVFKLGDILKYKINESITFEMFGAEENREVRFKLAECIEHHKEIIGFTDEVSALFGPILAFNYLFHLVCCSLLLLECSEGGYSAMLRYGPMTVLIYGQLIQMSVIFEMLGSETEKLPDSAYFLPWECMDTSNRRAACIMLHKMQDKISLKALGLAAVGVSTMAGILKTTFSYYA
;
A
#
# COMPACT_ATOMS: atom_id res chain seq x y z
N THR A 1 7.61 -17.65 -15.71
CA THR A 1 6.68 -16.53 -15.98
C THR A 1 6.97 -15.83 -17.30
N SER A 2 8.17 -15.30 -17.56
CA SER A 2 8.44 -14.59 -18.83
C SER A 2 8.25 -15.45 -20.08
N LEU A 3 8.64 -16.73 -20.04
CA LEU A 3 8.37 -17.67 -21.15
C LEU A 3 6.87 -17.85 -21.40
N ILE A 4 6.06 -17.87 -20.33
CA ILE A 4 4.61 -18.02 -20.43
C ILE A 4 3.98 -16.79 -21.09
N VAL A 5 4.40 -15.59 -20.70
CA VAL A 5 3.94 -14.35 -21.37
C VAL A 5 4.27 -14.37 -22.87
N VAL A 6 5.45 -14.87 -23.24
CA VAL A 6 5.82 -15.04 -24.67
C VAL A 6 4.92 -16.08 -25.34
N GLY A 7 4.60 -17.19 -24.67
CA GLY A 7 3.68 -18.21 -25.16
C GLY A 7 2.23 -17.73 -25.29
N GLU A 8 1.76 -16.87 -24.39
CA GLU A 8 0.44 -16.21 -24.45
C GLU A 8 0.37 -15.25 -25.64
N LEU A 9 1.39 -14.40 -25.82
CA LEU A 9 1.50 -13.49 -26.96
C LEU A 9 1.58 -14.25 -28.29
N TYR A 10 2.33 -15.36 -28.33
CA TYR A 10 2.41 -16.22 -29.51
C TYR A 10 1.06 -16.87 -29.82
N TYR A 11 0.35 -17.39 -28.81
CA TYR A 11 -0.97 -17.96 -28.99
C TYR A 11 -1.97 -16.94 -29.52
N MET A 12 -1.99 -15.73 -28.95
CA MET A 12 -2.81 -14.61 -29.43
C MET A 12 -2.50 -14.28 -30.89
N TRP A 13 -1.22 -14.19 -31.25
CA TRP A 13 -0.82 -13.86 -32.62
C TRP A 13 -1.26 -14.93 -33.64
N MET A 14 -1.12 -16.22 -33.29
CA MET A 14 -1.50 -17.33 -34.17
C MET A 14 -3.01 -17.46 -34.37
N HIS A 15 -3.80 -17.17 -33.33
CA HIS A 15 -5.27 -17.35 -33.35
C HIS A 15 -6.04 -16.02 -33.42
N MET A 16 -5.38 -14.90 -33.77
CA MET A 16 -6.04 -13.58 -33.80
C MET A 16 -7.27 -13.54 -34.72
N ASP A 17 -7.24 -14.27 -35.82
CA ASP A 17 -8.35 -14.32 -36.78
C ASP A 17 -9.48 -15.27 -36.34
N GLU A 18 -9.23 -16.13 -35.35
CA GLU A 18 -10.16 -17.16 -34.86
C GLU A 18 -10.80 -16.80 -33.52
N LEU A 19 -10.13 -15.99 -32.70
CA LEU A 19 -10.59 -15.61 -31.37
C LEU A 19 -11.78 -14.64 -31.44
N GLY A 20 -12.83 -14.97 -30.69
CA GLY A 20 -13.93 -14.05 -30.44
C GLY A 20 -13.45 -12.80 -29.70
N PHE A 21 -14.21 -11.71 -29.81
CA PHE A 21 -13.87 -10.44 -29.15
C PHE A 21 -13.68 -10.57 -27.62
N LEU A 22 -14.49 -11.40 -26.96
CA LEU A 22 -14.43 -11.64 -25.51
C LEU A 22 -13.28 -12.59 -25.13
N ASP A 23 -13.01 -13.60 -25.96
CA ASP A 23 -11.84 -14.48 -25.75
C ASP A 23 -10.54 -13.68 -25.88
N LEU A 24 -10.49 -12.72 -26.81
CA LEU A 24 -9.38 -11.78 -26.92
C LEU A 24 -9.26 -10.89 -25.68
N GLY A 25 -10.39 -10.42 -25.12
CA GLY A 25 -10.43 -9.68 -23.86
C GLY A 25 -9.83 -10.47 -22.70
N HIS A 26 -10.22 -11.74 -22.54
CA HIS A 26 -9.65 -12.65 -21.55
C HIS A 26 -8.14 -12.84 -21.72
N MET A 27 -7.69 -13.07 -22.96
CA MET A 27 -6.26 -13.24 -23.27
C MET A 27 -5.44 -11.99 -22.97
N ILE A 28 -5.99 -10.80 -23.22
CA ILE A 28 -5.34 -9.53 -22.86
C ILE A 28 -5.23 -9.41 -21.33
N ILE A 29 -6.29 -9.74 -20.59
CA ILE A 29 -6.28 -9.67 -19.12
C ILE A 29 -5.22 -10.61 -18.54
N THR A 30 -5.17 -11.86 -18.98
CA THR A 30 -4.19 -12.85 -18.48
C THR A 30 -2.77 -12.47 -18.86
N THR A 31 -2.54 -11.99 -20.09
CA THR A 31 -1.23 -11.49 -20.54
C THR A 31 -0.77 -10.28 -19.71
N LEU A 32 -1.65 -9.31 -19.46
CA LEU A 32 -1.33 -8.14 -18.61
C LEU A 32 -0.99 -8.57 -17.18
N LEU A 33 -1.72 -9.53 -16.63
CA LEU A 33 -1.44 -10.11 -15.31
C LEU A 33 -0.10 -10.87 -15.29
N GLY A 34 0.24 -11.56 -16.38
CA GLY A 34 1.54 -12.20 -16.59
C GLY A 34 2.68 -11.19 -16.64
N ILE A 35 2.54 -10.09 -17.41
CA ILE A 35 3.51 -8.99 -17.47
C ILE A 35 3.69 -8.37 -16.08
N LEU A 36 2.59 -8.10 -15.37
CA LEU A 36 2.62 -7.57 -14.01
C LEU A 36 3.38 -8.48 -13.05
N THR A 37 3.18 -9.79 -13.17
CA THR A 37 3.92 -10.79 -12.38
C THR A 37 5.41 -10.77 -12.72
N VAL A 38 5.79 -10.63 -14.00
CA VAL A 38 7.20 -10.50 -14.41
C VAL A 38 7.84 -9.24 -13.83
N VAL A 39 7.19 -8.08 -13.97
CA VAL A 39 7.68 -6.80 -13.43
C VAL A 39 7.89 -6.91 -11.91
N ARG A 40 6.92 -7.49 -11.19
CA ARG A 40 7.01 -7.72 -9.75
C ARG A 40 8.10 -8.72 -9.37
N SER A 41 8.34 -9.76 -10.16
CA SER A 41 9.38 -10.77 -9.88
C SER A 41 10.81 -10.21 -9.95
N ILE A 42 11.02 -9.08 -10.62
CA ILE A 42 12.32 -8.39 -10.67
C ILE A 42 12.63 -7.73 -9.31
N VAL A 43 11.62 -7.29 -8.56
CA VAL A 43 11.78 -6.46 -7.36
C VAL A 43 12.60 -7.15 -6.27
N PRO A 44 12.33 -8.41 -5.88
CA PRO A 44 13.15 -9.12 -4.91
C PRO A 44 14.61 -9.28 -5.34
N GLN A 45 14.94 -9.18 -6.63
CA GLN A 45 16.30 -9.33 -7.15
C GLN A 45 17.10 -8.03 -7.05
N LEU A 46 16.45 -6.89 -6.80
CA LEU A 46 17.11 -5.60 -6.73
C LEU A 46 17.91 -5.46 -5.43
N GLN A 47 19.14 -4.95 -5.52
CA GLN A 47 19.95 -4.64 -4.34
C GLN A 47 19.31 -3.55 -3.47
N SER A 48 18.60 -2.60 -4.08
CA SER A 48 17.84 -1.56 -3.37
C SER A 48 16.75 -2.16 -2.49
N TYR A 49 16.04 -3.19 -2.97
CA TYR A 49 15.03 -3.91 -2.19
C TYR A 49 15.63 -4.59 -0.96
N HIS A 50 16.76 -5.28 -1.11
CA HIS A 50 17.46 -5.90 0.01
C HIS A 50 17.91 -4.88 1.06
N LYS A 51 18.49 -3.75 0.62
CA LYS A 51 18.90 -2.65 1.52
C LYS A 51 17.70 -2.06 2.26
N LEU A 52 16.59 -1.84 1.56
CA LEU A 52 15.35 -1.34 2.16
C LEU A 52 14.82 -2.32 3.21
N LEU A 53 14.74 -3.61 2.91
CA LEU A 53 14.27 -4.63 3.86
C LEU A 53 15.19 -4.76 5.08
N LEU A 54 16.50 -4.69 4.90
CA LEU A 54 17.44 -4.70 6.03
C LEU A 54 17.25 -3.46 6.92
N LYS A 55 17.05 -2.28 6.34
CA LYS A 55 16.73 -1.07 7.09
C LYS A 55 15.38 -1.17 7.78
N PHE A 56 14.37 -1.74 7.11
CA PHE A 56 13.06 -2.01 7.67
C PHE A 56 13.17 -2.87 8.93
N ILE A 57 13.83 -4.02 8.83
CA ILE A 57 13.91 -5.00 9.93
C ILE A 57 14.79 -4.48 11.08
N ASN A 58 15.95 -3.87 10.77
CA ASN A 58 16.95 -3.53 11.79
C ASN A 58 16.79 -2.13 12.39
N VAL A 59 16.03 -1.23 11.74
CA VAL A 59 15.92 0.17 12.16
C VAL A 59 14.46 0.57 12.35
N MET A 60 13.64 0.42 11.30
CA MET A 60 12.27 0.94 11.29
C MET A 60 11.24 0.03 11.95
N HIS A 61 11.62 -1.17 12.36
CA HIS A 61 10.72 -2.05 13.08
C HIS A 61 10.55 -1.54 14.52
N LEU A 62 9.30 -1.32 14.96
CA LEU A 62 8.99 -0.73 16.27
C LEU A 62 9.54 -1.51 17.46
N MET A 63 9.82 -2.79 17.28
CA MET A 63 10.47 -3.67 18.27
C MET A 63 11.75 -3.04 18.85
N HIS A 64 12.52 -2.32 18.04
CA HIS A 64 13.76 -1.66 18.50
C HIS A 64 13.51 -0.46 19.40
N SER A 65 12.31 0.12 19.35
CA SER A 65 11.91 1.26 20.20
C SER A 65 11.05 0.85 21.40
N LYS A 66 10.74 -0.45 21.58
CA LYS A 66 9.87 -0.97 22.65
C LYS A 66 10.30 -0.58 24.06
N ASN A 67 11.60 -0.47 24.30
CA ASN A 67 12.16 -0.19 25.63
C ASN A 67 12.19 1.29 26.00
N LYS A 68 11.82 2.20 25.09
CA LYS A 68 11.85 3.66 25.35
C LYS A 68 10.73 4.14 26.27
N GLY A 69 9.63 3.40 26.37
CA GLY A 69 8.53 3.76 27.27
C GLY A 69 7.29 2.88 27.13
N PRO A 70 6.31 3.02 28.04
CA PRO A 70 5.09 2.21 28.04
C PRO A 70 4.25 2.40 26.77
N TYR A 71 4.14 3.63 26.26
CA TYR A 71 3.42 3.92 25.03
C TYR A 71 4.09 3.29 23.80
N TYR A 72 5.43 3.30 23.73
CA TYR A 72 6.18 2.65 22.65
C TYR A 72 5.94 1.15 22.62
N ASN A 73 5.94 0.50 23.79
CA ASN A 73 5.62 -0.90 23.92
C ASN A 73 4.17 -1.21 23.48
N GLN A 74 3.21 -0.42 23.96
CA GLN A 74 1.81 -0.55 23.56
C GLN A 74 1.62 -0.38 22.05
N MET A 75 2.30 0.59 21.44
CA MET A 75 2.23 0.84 20.01
C MET A 75 2.82 -0.33 19.22
N ASN A 76 4.00 -0.83 19.61
CA ASN A 76 4.58 -2.03 19.00
C ASN A 76 3.61 -3.21 19.04
N ASP A 77 3.05 -3.52 20.21
CA ASP A 77 2.12 -4.65 20.36
C ASP A 77 0.83 -4.46 19.55
N THR A 78 0.40 -3.21 19.34
CA THR A 78 -0.77 -2.87 18.53
C THR A 78 -0.48 -3.06 17.04
N VAL A 79 0.63 -2.50 16.55
CA VAL A 79 1.03 -2.63 15.15
C VAL A 79 1.36 -4.07 14.80
N ASP A 80 2.03 -4.82 15.67
CA ASP A 80 2.33 -6.24 15.47
C ASP A 80 1.05 -7.08 15.36
N LYS A 81 0.03 -6.79 16.17
CA LYS A 81 -1.30 -7.43 16.06
C LYS A 81 -1.96 -7.11 14.72
N ILE A 82 -1.98 -5.84 14.31
CA ILE A 82 -2.53 -5.42 13.02
C ILE A 82 -1.81 -6.15 11.88
N CYS A 83 -0.48 -6.16 11.89
CA CYS A 83 0.36 -6.86 10.93
C CYS A 83 0.05 -8.36 10.88
N SER A 84 -0.11 -9.01 12.03
CA SER A 84 -0.45 -10.43 12.12
C SER A 84 -1.83 -10.75 11.55
N TYR A 85 -2.86 -9.98 11.93
CA TYR A 85 -4.21 -10.16 11.40
C TYR A 85 -4.24 -9.92 9.88
N TYR A 86 -3.57 -8.87 9.43
CA TYR A 86 -3.52 -8.52 8.02
C TYR A 86 -2.77 -9.56 7.18
N THR A 87 -1.68 -10.12 7.71
CA THR A 87 -0.96 -11.24 7.07
C THR A 87 -1.87 -12.46 6.89
N LYS A 88 -2.63 -12.84 7.92
CA LYS A 88 -3.58 -13.96 7.84
C LYS A 88 -4.69 -13.69 6.82
N PHE A 89 -5.22 -12.47 6.81
CA PHE A 89 -6.21 -12.03 5.84
C PHE A 89 -5.67 -12.09 4.40
N SER A 90 -4.47 -11.58 4.16
CA SER A 90 -3.81 -11.58 2.84
C SER A 90 -3.52 -13.01 2.35
N LEU A 91 -3.06 -13.91 3.22
CA LEU A 91 -2.89 -15.34 2.89
C LEU A 91 -4.22 -16.00 2.48
N GLY A 92 -5.30 -15.68 3.19
CA GLY A 92 -6.65 -16.11 2.83
C GLY A 92 -7.06 -15.61 1.44
N LEU A 93 -6.79 -14.34 1.13
CA LEU A 93 -7.04 -13.77 -0.19
C LEU A 93 -6.21 -14.42 -1.31
N ILE A 94 -4.94 -14.78 -1.06
CA ILE A 94 -4.11 -15.49 -2.05
C ILE A 94 -4.72 -16.85 -2.39
N PHE A 95 -5.12 -17.61 -1.37
CA PHE A 95 -5.75 -18.91 -1.57
C PHE A 95 -7.10 -18.79 -2.29
N LEU A 96 -7.91 -17.82 -1.87
CA LEU A 96 -9.19 -17.51 -2.53
C LEU A 96 -8.99 -17.13 -3.99
N SER A 97 -8.01 -16.28 -4.30
CA SER A 97 -7.72 -15.81 -5.66
C SER A 97 -7.31 -16.95 -6.58
N CYS A 98 -6.39 -17.81 -6.12
CA CYS A 98 -5.96 -18.98 -6.88
C CYS A 98 -7.13 -19.95 -7.14
N SER A 99 -7.96 -20.18 -6.11
CA SER A 99 -9.12 -21.07 -6.21
C SER A 99 -10.16 -20.51 -7.17
N MET A 100 -10.54 -19.24 -7.03
CA MET A 100 -11.55 -18.59 -7.86
C MET A 100 -11.16 -18.52 -9.34
N PHE A 101 -9.88 -18.23 -9.64
CA PHE A 101 -9.40 -18.19 -11.02
C PHE A 101 -9.45 -19.55 -11.73
N ASN A 102 -9.24 -20.64 -10.99
CA ASN A 102 -9.28 -22.00 -11.53
C ASN A 102 -10.68 -22.65 -11.43
N PHE A 103 -11.61 -22.05 -10.67
CA PHE A 103 -12.90 -22.66 -10.35
C PHE A 103 -13.81 -22.82 -11.56
N ALA A 104 -14.01 -21.76 -12.34
CA ALA A 104 -14.89 -21.78 -13.51
C ALA A 104 -14.50 -22.84 -14.56
N PRO A 105 -13.24 -22.90 -15.06
CA PRO A 105 -12.85 -23.93 -16.01
C PRO A 105 -12.90 -25.34 -15.41
N PHE A 106 -12.62 -25.49 -14.10
CA PHE A 106 -12.79 -26.77 -13.42
C PHE A 106 -14.25 -27.24 -13.42
N CYS A 107 -15.19 -26.38 -13.03
CA CYS A 107 -16.62 -26.69 -13.01
C CYS A 107 -17.16 -27.01 -14.39
N ASN A 108 -16.79 -26.24 -15.41
CA ASN A 108 -17.23 -26.46 -16.79
C ASN A 108 -16.72 -27.81 -17.33
N ASN A 109 -15.44 -28.12 -17.12
CA ASN A 109 -14.87 -29.40 -17.53
C ASN A 109 -15.54 -30.58 -16.81
N VAL A 110 -15.74 -30.50 -15.49
CA VAL A 110 -16.41 -31.57 -14.72
C VAL A 110 -17.86 -31.76 -15.16
N ALA A 111 -18.60 -30.67 -15.38
CA ALA A 111 -19.98 -30.72 -15.83
C ALA A 111 -20.11 -31.38 -17.21
N ASN A 112 -19.27 -30.98 -18.17
CA ASN A 112 -19.28 -31.55 -19.52
C ASN A 112 -18.88 -33.03 -19.55
N VAL A 113 -17.88 -33.44 -18.77
CA VAL A 113 -17.40 -34.83 -18.71
C VAL A 113 -18.38 -35.75 -17.98
N PHE A 114 -18.81 -35.36 -16.77
CA PHE A 114 -19.49 -36.27 -15.85
C PHE A 114 -21.02 -36.10 -15.81
N VAL A 115 -21.51 -34.87 -15.99
CA VAL A 115 -22.95 -34.56 -15.84
C VAL A 115 -23.67 -34.66 -17.17
N PHE A 116 -23.23 -33.88 -18.17
CA PHE A 116 -23.90 -33.79 -19.45
C PHE A 116 -23.42 -34.80 -20.48
N LYS A 117 -22.22 -35.38 -20.30
CA LYS A 117 -21.59 -36.37 -21.20
C LYS A 117 -21.66 -35.94 -22.66
N THR A 118 -21.38 -34.67 -22.91
CA THR A 118 -21.48 -34.06 -24.23
C THR A 118 -20.49 -34.74 -25.19
N GLU A 119 -20.92 -35.16 -26.37
CA GLU A 119 -20.05 -35.95 -27.27
C GLU A 119 -18.92 -35.11 -27.93
N ASN A 120 -19.07 -33.79 -28.02
CA ASN A 120 -18.10 -32.84 -28.59
C ASN A 120 -17.92 -31.61 -27.69
N TYR A 121 -17.28 -31.76 -26.52
CA TYR A 121 -16.93 -30.62 -25.67
C TYR A 121 -15.47 -30.23 -25.83
N THR A 122 -15.20 -28.92 -25.84
CA THR A 122 -13.85 -28.38 -25.79
C THR A 122 -13.39 -28.30 -24.34
N LEU A 123 -12.15 -28.70 -24.08
CA LEU A 123 -11.54 -28.60 -22.76
C LEU A 123 -11.16 -27.15 -22.49
N GLU A 124 -11.63 -26.62 -21.37
CA GLU A 124 -11.33 -25.24 -20.96
C GLU A 124 -10.10 -25.17 -20.07
N PHE A 125 -9.20 -24.24 -20.37
CA PHE A 125 -8.05 -23.92 -19.53
C PHE A 125 -8.21 -22.56 -18.85
N SER A 126 -7.62 -22.40 -17.68
CA SER A 126 -7.52 -21.09 -17.01
C SER A 126 -6.55 -20.13 -17.70
N LEU A 127 -5.54 -20.68 -18.37
CA LEU A 127 -4.49 -19.96 -19.10
C LEU A 127 -4.22 -20.69 -20.41
N TYR A 128 -4.25 -19.94 -21.51
CA TYR A 128 -3.93 -20.43 -22.86
C TYR A 128 -2.58 -19.86 -23.28
N TYR A 129 -1.64 -20.73 -23.64
CA TYR A 129 -0.33 -20.36 -24.19
C TYR A 129 0.10 -21.45 -25.16
N GLN A 130 0.96 -21.14 -26.13
CA GLN A 130 1.45 -22.15 -27.07
C GLN A 130 2.91 -21.88 -27.42
N TYR A 131 3.63 -22.94 -27.78
CA TYR A 131 5.00 -22.84 -28.28
C TYR A 131 5.13 -23.56 -29.63
N PRO A 132 6.10 -23.17 -30.48
CA PRO A 132 6.34 -23.87 -31.73
C PRO A 132 6.57 -25.38 -31.51
N GLY A 133 5.68 -26.20 -32.06
CA GLY A 133 5.75 -27.66 -31.98
C GLY A 133 5.22 -28.30 -30.68
N ILE A 134 4.66 -27.50 -29.75
CA ILE A 134 4.04 -28.01 -28.53
C ILE A 134 2.67 -27.33 -28.34
N ASP A 135 1.61 -28.13 -28.47
CA ASP A 135 0.26 -27.72 -28.13
C ASP A 135 -0.12 -28.23 -26.72
N PRO A 136 -0.44 -27.35 -25.75
CA PRO A 136 -0.84 -27.78 -24.42
C PRO A 136 -2.17 -28.54 -24.37
N THR A 137 -3.00 -28.44 -25.42
CA THR A 137 -4.27 -29.19 -25.52
C THR A 137 -4.03 -30.71 -25.57
N ASP A 138 -2.93 -31.15 -26.18
CA ASP A 138 -2.52 -32.56 -26.27
C ASP A 138 -2.19 -33.18 -24.90
N TYR A 139 -1.84 -32.34 -23.90
CA TYR A 139 -1.38 -32.76 -22.58
C TYR A 139 -2.26 -32.21 -21.46
N PHE A 140 -3.59 -32.27 -21.62
CA PHE A 140 -4.57 -31.62 -20.75
C PHE A 140 -4.30 -31.74 -19.24
N THR A 141 -4.05 -32.94 -18.71
CA THR A 141 -3.83 -33.15 -17.26
C THR A 141 -2.58 -32.43 -16.77
N THR A 142 -1.47 -32.56 -17.49
CA THR A 142 -0.19 -31.94 -17.14
C THR A 142 -0.29 -30.42 -17.26
N THR A 143 -0.89 -29.91 -18.33
CA THR A 143 -1.14 -28.49 -18.56
C THR A 143 -2.01 -27.90 -17.46
N SER A 144 -3.07 -28.60 -17.03
CA SER A 144 -3.97 -28.14 -15.98
C SER A 144 -3.29 -28.02 -14.61
N ILE A 145 -2.46 -29.01 -14.24
CA ILE A 145 -1.66 -28.96 -13.00
C ILE A 145 -0.69 -27.78 -13.05
N TYR A 146 -0.05 -27.58 -14.21
CA TYR A 146 0.89 -26.48 -14.39
C TYR A 146 0.18 -25.11 -14.35
N ASN A 147 -1.02 -24.98 -14.91
CA ASN A 147 -1.84 -23.76 -14.82
C ASN A 147 -2.21 -23.40 -13.38
N PHE A 148 -2.53 -24.39 -12.56
CA PHE A 148 -2.76 -24.16 -11.13
C PHE A 148 -1.50 -23.64 -10.43
N TYR A 149 -0.34 -24.24 -10.72
CA TYR A 149 0.94 -23.76 -10.21
C TYR A 149 1.24 -22.31 -10.65
N LEU A 150 1.04 -21.98 -11.92
CA LEU A 150 1.23 -20.62 -12.45
C LEU A 150 0.30 -19.61 -11.76
N SER A 151 -0.97 -19.99 -11.57
CA SER A 151 -1.97 -19.15 -10.89
C SER A 151 -1.57 -18.86 -9.44
N TYR A 152 -1.07 -19.87 -8.72
CA TYR A 152 -0.57 -19.70 -7.36
C TYR A 152 0.65 -18.76 -7.31
N ASN A 153 1.62 -18.92 -8.22
CA ASN A 153 2.79 -18.04 -8.28
C ASN A 153 2.40 -16.60 -8.60
N CYS A 154 1.46 -16.40 -9.52
CA CYS A 154 0.91 -15.08 -9.84
C CYS A 154 0.29 -14.43 -8.60
N ALA A 155 -0.64 -15.13 -7.94
CA ALA A 155 -1.31 -14.63 -6.74
C ALA A 155 -0.32 -14.31 -5.61
N MET A 156 0.67 -15.17 -5.38
CA MET A 156 1.71 -14.96 -4.37
C MET A 156 2.58 -13.75 -4.72
N MET A 157 2.99 -13.58 -5.97
CA MET A 157 3.89 -12.49 -6.35
C MET A 157 3.19 -11.13 -6.34
N VAL A 158 1.92 -11.08 -6.76
CA VAL A 158 1.10 -9.87 -6.74
C VAL A 158 0.75 -9.49 -5.30
N CYS A 159 0.07 -10.37 -4.57
CA CYS A 159 -0.41 -10.05 -3.23
C CYS A 159 0.70 -10.07 -2.17
N GLY A 160 1.76 -10.87 -2.36
CA GLY A 160 2.85 -10.99 -1.39
C GLY A 160 3.75 -9.76 -1.33
N LEU A 161 4.07 -9.14 -2.48
CA LEU A 161 4.80 -7.88 -2.49
C LEU A 161 3.96 -6.73 -1.93
N ASP A 162 2.68 -6.69 -2.27
CA ASP A 162 1.74 -5.71 -1.72
C ASP A 162 1.64 -5.88 -0.20
N LEU A 163 1.57 -7.12 0.31
CA LEU A 163 1.60 -7.42 1.75
C LEU A 163 2.84 -6.82 2.43
N ILE A 164 4.04 -7.08 1.90
CA ILE A 164 5.29 -6.54 2.48
C ILE A 164 5.23 -5.00 2.55
N LEU A 165 4.77 -4.36 1.47
CA LEU A 165 4.60 -2.91 1.43
C LEU A 165 3.61 -2.41 2.48
N PHE A 166 2.48 -3.09 2.68
CA PHE A 166 1.51 -2.72 3.71
C PHE A 166 2.05 -2.89 5.13
N LEU A 167 2.82 -3.95 5.39
CA LEU A 167 3.49 -4.13 6.69
C LEU A 167 4.48 -2.99 6.96
N ILE A 168 5.23 -2.56 5.95
CA ILE A 168 6.12 -1.39 6.03
C ILE A 168 5.30 -0.13 6.37
N ILE A 169 4.18 0.09 5.68
CA ILE A 169 3.31 1.26 5.92
C ILE A 169 2.74 1.25 7.34
N PHE A 170 2.30 0.10 7.87
CA PHE A 170 1.79 0.02 9.24
C PHE A 170 2.86 0.35 10.29
N GLN A 171 4.12 -0.05 10.07
CA GLN A 171 5.23 0.34 10.95
C GLN A 171 5.52 1.85 10.87
N ILE A 172 5.46 2.44 9.67
CA ILE A 172 5.57 3.91 9.49
C ILE A 172 4.45 4.63 10.24
N ILE A 173 3.20 4.18 10.10
CA ILE A 173 2.04 4.73 10.83
C ILE A 173 2.25 4.66 12.34
N GLY A 174 2.77 3.53 12.86
CA GLY A 174 3.09 3.41 14.29
C GLY A 174 4.17 4.39 14.75
N HIS A 175 5.21 4.64 13.94
CA HIS A 175 6.18 5.69 14.21
C HIS A 175 5.56 7.09 14.19
N VAL A 176 4.63 7.37 13.27
CA VAL A 176 3.89 8.64 13.23
C VAL A 176 3.06 8.82 14.49
N TYR A 177 2.36 7.78 14.98
CA TYR A 177 1.62 7.87 16.24
C TYR A 177 2.53 8.13 17.44
N ILE A 178 3.70 7.49 17.51
CA ILE A 178 4.69 7.75 18.57
C ILE A 178 5.16 9.20 18.54
N LEU A 179 5.53 9.69 17.36
CA LEU A 179 5.95 11.08 17.19
C LEU A 179 4.83 12.04 17.64
N ARG A 180 3.59 11.76 17.22
CA ARG A 180 2.42 12.54 17.62
C ARG A 180 2.22 12.54 19.13
N TYR A 181 2.30 11.37 19.76
CA TYR A 181 2.20 11.22 21.20
C TYR A 181 3.27 12.05 21.94
N ASN A 182 4.52 12.04 21.46
CA ASN A 182 5.60 12.82 22.06
C ASN A 182 5.35 14.34 21.94
N LEU A 183 4.76 14.79 20.84
CA LEU A 183 4.39 16.19 20.62
C LEU A 183 3.18 16.60 21.49
N GLU A 184 2.16 15.75 21.59
CA GLU A 184 0.94 16.03 22.37
C GLU A 184 1.17 15.95 23.88
N ASN A 185 2.09 15.11 24.33
CA ASN A 185 2.44 14.93 25.76
C ASN A 185 3.73 15.68 26.11
N PHE A 186 3.99 16.79 25.42
CA PHE A 186 5.15 17.62 25.69
C PHE A 186 5.06 18.23 27.10
N GLN A 187 6.21 18.40 27.74
CA GLN A 187 6.25 18.92 29.10
C GLN A 187 5.74 20.37 29.16
N LEU A 188 4.90 20.69 30.15
CA LEU A 188 4.49 22.05 30.44
C LEU A 188 5.44 22.72 31.45
N PRO A 189 5.55 24.05 31.47
CA PRO A 189 6.40 24.75 32.43
C PRO A 189 5.93 24.49 33.86
N LYS A 190 6.84 24.12 34.76
CA LYS A 190 6.49 23.93 36.19
C LYS A 190 6.46 25.26 36.95
N ASN A 191 7.15 26.27 36.43
CA ASN A 191 7.39 27.53 37.11
C ASN A 191 6.47 28.65 36.59
N LYS A 192 5.88 29.38 37.54
CA LYS A 192 5.12 30.61 37.29
C LYS A 192 6.04 31.81 37.47
N VAL A 193 6.29 32.54 36.39
CA VAL A 193 7.06 33.80 36.40
C VAL A 193 6.08 34.96 36.53
N VAL A 194 6.22 35.73 37.60
CA VAL A 194 5.37 36.91 37.86
C VAL A 194 6.10 38.15 37.35
N PHE A 195 5.56 38.79 36.31
CA PHE A 195 6.01 40.10 35.84
C PHE A 195 5.16 41.21 36.46
N LYS A 196 5.79 42.22 37.04
CA LYS A 196 5.10 43.44 37.46
C LYS A 196 4.96 44.35 36.24
N LEU A 197 3.73 44.71 35.90
CA LEU A 197 3.44 45.51 34.71
C LEU A 197 4.10 46.90 34.76
N GLY A 198 4.32 47.41 35.98
CA GLY A 198 5.07 48.64 36.24
C GLY A 198 6.51 48.65 35.73
N ASP A 199 7.17 47.50 35.59
CA ASP A 199 8.56 47.40 35.11
C ASP A 199 8.64 47.52 33.57
N ILE A 200 7.54 47.23 32.86
CA ILE A 200 7.47 47.20 31.39
C ILE A 200 6.87 48.51 30.84
N LEU A 201 5.79 49.00 31.45
CA LEU A 201 5.01 50.12 30.89
C LEU A 201 5.41 51.51 31.42
N LYS A 202 6.40 51.63 32.32
CA LYS A 202 6.80 52.93 32.96
C LYS A 202 5.63 53.74 33.57
N TYR A 203 4.46 53.13 33.74
CA TYR A 203 3.29 53.70 34.40
C TYR A 203 3.07 52.99 35.73
N LYS A 204 2.58 53.72 36.75
CA LYS A 204 2.19 53.16 38.06
C LYS A 204 0.94 52.29 37.92
N ILE A 205 1.10 51.10 37.36
CA ILE A 205 0.08 50.04 37.38
C ILE A 205 0.65 48.94 38.26
N ASN A 206 0.02 48.68 39.41
CA ASN A 206 0.43 47.67 40.39
C ASN A 206 -0.07 46.26 40.04
N GLU A 207 -0.50 46.03 38.80
CA GLU A 207 -0.95 44.72 38.34
C GLU A 207 0.26 43.85 37.97
N SER A 208 0.22 42.60 38.42
CA SER A 208 1.22 41.60 38.08
C SER A 208 0.62 40.58 37.14
N ILE A 209 1.25 40.36 35.99
CA ILE A 209 0.86 39.30 35.06
C ILE A 209 1.74 38.09 35.35
N THR A 210 1.11 36.95 35.61
CA THR A 210 1.82 35.69 35.85
C THR A 210 1.84 34.90 34.56
N PHE A 211 3.03 34.66 34.01
CA PHE A 211 3.23 33.81 32.84
C PHE A 211 3.97 32.53 33.24
N GLU A 212 3.57 31.41 32.68
CA GLU A 212 4.29 30.14 32.83
C GLU A 212 5.42 30.11 31.79
N MET A 213 6.67 30.06 32.23
CA MET A 213 7.85 30.10 31.35
C MET A 213 8.83 29.02 31.80
N PHE A 214 9.49 28.37 30.85
CA PHE A 214 10.49 27.37 31.18
C PHE A 214 11.73 28.03 31.82
N GLY A 215 12.22 27.43 32.90
CA GLY A 215 13.51 27.77 33.49
C GLY A 215 14.69 27.41 32.56
N ALA A 216 15.92 27.77 32.95
CA ALA A 216 17.11 27.48 32.15
C ALA A 216 17.36 25.97 31.97
N GLU A 217 17.23 25.19 33.05
CA GLU A 217 17.39 23.72 32.97
C GLU A 217 16.24 23.06 32.21
N GLU A 218 14.99 23.52 32.43
CA GLU A 218 13.83 23.02 31.69
C GLU A 218 13.98 23.29 30.18
N ASN A 219 14.50 24.46 29.78
CA ASN A 219 14.78 24.76 28.38
C ASN A 219 15.86 23.83 27.77
N ARG A 220 16.83 23.35 28.55
CA ARG A 220 17.80 22.36 28.06
C ARG A 220 17.12 21.01 27.80
N GLU A 221 16.22 20.59 28.68
CA GLU A 221 15.42 19.37 28.49
C GLU A 221 14.46 19.49 27.30
N VAL A 222 13.78 20.64 27.16
CA VAL A 222 12.93 20.95 26.00
C VAL A 222 13.75 20.84 24.71
N ARG A 223 14.97 21.39 24.69
CA ARG A 223 15.84 21.33 23.52
C ARG A 223 16.17 19.90 23.12
N PHE A 224 16.45 19.03 24.10
CA PHE A 224 16.73 17.61 23.85
C PHE A 224 15.51 16.90 23.27
N LYS A 225 14.32 17.10 23.86
CA LYS A 225 13.06 16.51 23.37
C LYS A 225 12.68 16.99 21.97
N LEU A 226 12.85 18.28 21.68
CA LEU A 226 12.65 18.82 20.35
C LEU A 226 13.60 18.16 19.34
N ALA A 227 14.87 17.99 19.70
CA ALA A 227 15.84 17.31 18.85
C ALA A 227 15.43 15.85 18.58
N GLU A 228 14.99 15.09 19.59
CA GLU A 228 14.48 13.73 19.40
C GLU A 228 13.28 13.69 18.44
N CYS A 229 12.31 14.61 18.58
CA CYS A 229 11.15 14.67 17.69
C CYS A 229 11.56 14.99 16.24
N ILE A 230 12.53 15.90 16.06
CA ILE A 230 13.05 16.27 14.74
C ILE A 230 13.78 15.09 14.10
N GLU A 231 14.65 14.40 14.82
CA GLU A 231 15.39 13.25 14.28
C GLU A 231 14.44 12.09 13.97
N HIS A 232 13.47 11.81 14.83
CA HIS A 232 12.47 10.78 14.56
C HIS A 232 11.61 11.11 13.32
N HIS A 233 11.22 12.38 13.15
CA HIS A 233 10.52 12.83 11.93
C HIS A 233 11.38 12.68 10.67
N LYS A 234 12.67 12.99 10.74
CA LYS A 234 13.62 12.78 9.62
C LYS A 234 13.77 11.31 9.26
N GLU A 235 13.84 10.42 10.24
CA GLU A 235 13.89 8.98 10.02
C GLU A 235 12.65 8.48 9.27
N ILE A 236 11.46 8.94 9.68
CA ILE A 236 10.18 8.62 9.03
C ILE A 236 10.19 9.08 7.57
N ILE A 237 10.53 10.35 7.31
CA ILE A 237 10.55 10.91 5.96
C ILE A 237 11.58 10.19 5.10
N GLY A 238 12.82 10.08 5.58
CA GLY A 238 13.91 9.49 4.80
C GLY A 238 13.65 8.02 4.45
N PHE A 239 13.02 7.26 5.34
CA PHE A 239 12.59 5.90 5.02
C PHE A 239 11.40 5.86 4.06
N THR A 240 10.41 6.75 4.23
CA THR A 240 9.26 6.82 3.30
C THR A 240 9.70 7.19 1.88
N ASP A 241 10.69 8.08 1.73
CA ASP A 241 11.27 8.44 0.44
C ASP A 241 11.98 7.26 -0.22
N GLU A 242 12.71 6.44 0.54
CA GLU A 242 13.33 5.21 0.02
C GLU A 242 12.28 4.18 -0.42
N VAL A 243 11.20 4.01 0.35
CA VAL A 243 10.06 3.17 -0.04
C VAL A 243 9.41 3.69 -1.32
N SER A 244 9.21 5.01 -1.42
CA SER A 244 8.62 5.68 -2.59
C SER A 244 9.49 5.53 -3.84
N ALA A 245 10.81 5.66 -3.71
CA ALA A 245 11.74 5.49 -4.83
C ALA A 245 11.72 4.07 -5.39
N LEU A 246 11.56 3.05 -4.53
CA LEU A 246 11.53 1.66 -4.95
C LEU A 246 10.14 1.22 -5.47
N PHE A 247 9.10 1.48 -4.69
CA PHE A 247 7.74 1.01 -4.99
C PHE A 247 6.95 1.95 -5.89
N GLY A 248 7.33 3.23 -5.99
CA GLY A 248 6.63 4.23 -6.80
C GLY A 248 6.44 3.82 -8.28
N PRO A 249 7.48 3.35 -9.00
CA PRO A 249 7.33 2.87 -10.38
C PRO A 249 6.44 1.62 -10.48
N ILE A 250 6.54 0.71 -9.52
CA ILE A 250 5.75 -0.53 -9.47
C ILE A 250 4.28 -0.22 -9.26
N LEU A 251 3.97 0.71 -8.35
CA LEU A 251 2.61 1.18 -8.08
C LEU A 251 2.01 1.89 -9.30
N ALA A 252 2.80 2.69 -10.03
CA ALA A 252 2.33 3.31 -11.26
C ALA A 252 1.95 2.27 -12.33
N PHE A 253 2.80 1.26 -12.52
CA PHE A 253 2.49 0.15 -13.43
C PHE A 253 1.26 -0.64 -12.95
N ASN A 254 1.10 -0.83 -11.64
CA ASN A 254 -0.07 -1.49 -11.07
C ASN A 254 -1.37 -0.68 -11.29
N TYR A 255 -1.32 0.66 -11.20
CA TYR A 255 -2.47 1.49 -11.52
C TYR A 255 -2.83 1.48 -13.00
N LEU A 256 -1.84 1.45 -13.89
CA LEU A 256 -2.08 1.27 -15.33
C LEU A 256 -2.74 -0.09 -15.60
N PHE A 257 -2.26 -1.15 -14.95
CA PHE A 257 -2.89 -2.47 -14.98
C PHE A 257 -4.34 -2.40 -14.51
N HIS A 258 -4.62 -1.79 -13.36
CA HIS A 258 -5.99 -1.65 -12.86
C HIS A 258 -6.90 -0.88 -13.81
N LEU A 259 -6.41 0.20 -14.43
CA LEU A 259 -7.20 0.98 -15.38
C LEU A 259 -7.67 0.13 -16.58
N VAL A 260 -6.77 -0.66 -17.16
CA VAL A 260 -7.08 -1.51 -18.33
C VAL A 260 -7.86 -2.76 -17.92
N CYS A 261 -7.44 -3.48 -16.87
CA CYS A 261 -8.08 -4.73 -16.49
C CYS A 261 -9.46 -4.52 -15.86
N CYS A 262 -9.68 -3.46 -15.08
CA CYS A 262 -11.01 -3.16 -14.54
C CYS A 262 -12.01 -2.83 -15.65
N SER A 263 -11.57 -2.11 -16.71
CA SER A 263 -12.44 -1.82 -17.84
C SER A 263 -12.77 -3.06 -18.64
N LEU A 264 -11.79 -3.89 -18.98
CA LEU A 264 -12.05 -5.15 -19.69
C LEU A 264 -12.91 -6.12 -18.87
N LEU A 265 -12.66 -6.28 -17.57
CA LEU A 265 -13.46 -7.18 -16.73
C LEU A 265 -14.92 -6.75 -16.59
N LEU A 266 -15.21 -5.45 -16.56
CA LEU A 266 -16.60 -4.98 -16.62
C LEU A 266 -17.25 -5.25 -17.98
N LEU A 267 -16.49 -5.19 -19.09
CA LEU A 267 -16.97 -5.56 -20.41
C LEU A 267 -17.44 -7.02 -20.44
N GLU A 268 -16.56 -7.91 -19.96
CA GLU A 268 -16.82 -9.34 -19.88
C GLU A 268 -18.02 -9.66 -18.98
N CYS A 269 -18.17 -8.92 -17.86
CA CYS A 269 -19.36 -9.05 -17.00
C CYS A 269 -20.64 -8.49 -17.64
N SER A 270 -20.54 -7.51 -18.56
CA SER A 270 -21.71 -6.88 -19.21
C SER A 270 -22.39 -7.76 -20.25
N GLU A 271 -21.71 -8.81 -20.75
CA GLU A 271 -22.30 -9.81 -21.64
C GLU A 271 -23.52 -10.50 -21.00
N GLY A 272 -23.58 -10.56 -19.66
CA GLY A 272 -24.78 -10.93 -18.91
C GLY A 272 -25.12 -12.43 -18.88
N GLY A 273 -24.32 -13.29 -19.51
CA GLY A 273 -24.47 -14.74 -19.44
C GLY A 273 -24.08 -15.32 -18.08
N TYR A 274 -24.80 -16.36 -17.61
CA TYR A 274 -24.47 -17.05 -16.35
C TYR A 274 -23.03 -17.60 -16.35
N SER A 275 -22.58 -18.15 -17.48
CA SER A 275 -21.21 -18.67 -17.64
C SER A 275 -20.15 -17.57 -17.54
N ALA A 276 -20.38 -16.43 -18.22
CA ALA A 276 -19.50 -15.27 -18.17
C ALA A 276 -19.42 -14.67 -16.75
N MET A 277 -20.56 -14.53 -16.07
CA MET A 277 -20.59 -14.00 -14.70
C MET A 277 -19.88 -14.93 -13.71
N LEU A 278 -20.00 -16.25 -13.88
CA LEU A 278 -19.30 -17.23 -13.04
C LEU A 278 -17.77 -17.19 -13.27
N ARG A 279 -17.32 -16.97 -14.51
CA ARG A 279 -15.90 -16.90 -14.88
C ARG A 279 -15.25 -15.58 -14.46
N TYR A 280 -15.87 -14.46 -14.80
CA TYR A 280 -15.25 -13.13 -14.65
C TYR A 280 -15.64 -12.41 -13.37
N GLY A 281 -16.84 -12.64 -12.83
CA GLY A 281 -17.32 -11.98 -11.62
C GLY A 281 -16.37 -12.11 -10.42
N PRO A 282 -15.90 -13.32 -10.07
CA PRO A 282 -14.88 -13.51 -9.03
C PRO A 282 -13.60 -12.70 -9.26
N MET A 283 -13.08 -12.71 -10.48
CA MET A 283 -11.86 -11.99 -10.85
C MET A 283 -12.05 -10.48 -10.73
N THR A 284 -13.21 -9.97 -11.15
CA THR A 284 -13.61 -8.57 -11.00
C THR A 284 -13.61 -8.15 -9.53
N VAL A 285 -14.26 -8.91 -8.65
CA VAL A 285 -14.30 -8.59 -7.21
C VAL A 285 -12.90 -8.55 -6.61
N LEU A 286 -12.02 -9.48 -6.98
CA LEU A 286 -10.65 -9.53 -6.47
C LEU A 286 -9.78 -8.37 -6.95
N ILE A 287 -9.80 -8.04 -8.24
CA ILE A 287 -8.97 -6.95 -8.80
C ILE A 287 -9.46 -5.58 -8.30
N TYR A 288 -10.77 -5.36 -8.22
CA TYR A 288 -11.32 -4.14 -7.62
C TYR A 288 -11.01 -4.09 -6.12
N GLY A 289 -11.14 -5.21 -5.41
CA GLY A 289 -10.79 -5.33 -4.01
C GLY A 289 -9.34 -4.97 -3.74
N GLN A 290 -8.40 -5.45 -4.56
CA GLN A 290 -6.98 -5.11 -4.47
C GLN A 290 -6.73 -3.60 -4.67
N LEU A 291 -7.38 -2.97 -5.66
CA LEU A 291 -7.26 -1.54 -5.91
C LEU A 291 -7.75 -0.72 -4.70
N ILE A 292 -8.90 -1.09 -4.13
CA ILE A 292 -9.48 -0.45 -2.94
C ILE A 292 -8.56 -0.65 -1.73
N GLN A 293 -8.12 -1.88 -1.49
CA GLN A 293 -7.27 -2.25 -0.37
C GLN A 293 -5.97 -1.45 -0.35
N MET A 294 -5.27 -1.35 -1.48
CA MET A 294 -4.10 -0.48 -1.60
C MET A 294 -4.45 0.96 -1.22
N SER A 295 -5.48 1.51 -1.87
CA SER A 295 -5.80 2.93 -1.76
C SER A 295 -6.19 3.35 -0.35
N VAL A 296 -6.93 2.52 0.38
CA VAL A 296 -7.30 2.76 1.78
C VAL A 296 -6.06 2.79 2.69
N ILE A 297 -5.09 1.90 2.48
CA ILE A 297 -3.89 1.84 3.33
C ILE A 297 -2.99 3.05 3.11
N PHE A 298 -2.82 3.48 1.86
CA PHE A 298 -2.06 4.70 1.56
C PHE A 298 -2.77 5.97 2.08
N GLU A 299 -4.10 6.02 1.97
CA GLU A 299 -4.88 7.12 2.54
C GLU A 299 -4.76 7.19 4.06
N MET A 300 -4.76 6.03 4.74
CA MET A 300 -4.55 5.95 6.18
C MET A 300 -3.20 6.59 6.58
N LEU A 301 -2.11 6.24 5.89
CA LEU A 301 -0.80 6.88 6.11
C LEU A 301 -0.88 8.39 5.93
N GLY A 302 -1.45 8.85 4.81
CA GLY A 302 -1.62 10.27 4.53
C GLY A 302 -2.38 10.99 5.65
N SER A 303 -3.52 10.46 6.05
CA SER A 303 -4.39 11.05 7.08
C SER A 303 -3.75 11.13 8.47
N GLU A 304 -2.91 10.16 8.85
CA GLU A 304 -2.20 10.24 10.13
C GLU A 304 -1.04 11.24 10.10
N THR A 305 -0.38 11.38 8.95
CA THR A 305 0.71 12.36 8.79
C THR A 305 0.20 13.80 8.74
N GLU A 306 -1.00 14.04 8.21
CA GLU A 306 -1.64 15.36 8.18
C GLU A 306 -1.98 15.92 9.56
N LYS A 307 -1.99 15.09 10.61
CA LYS A 307 -2.22 15.51 12.00
C LYS A 307 -0.95 16.02 12.70
N LEU A 308 0.24 15.73 12.17
CA LEU A 308 1.52 16.11 12.79
C LEU A 308 1.71 17.64 12.93
N PRO A 309 1.37 18.47 11.93
CA PRO A 309 1.46 19.92 12.06
C PRO A 309 0.65 20.47 13.23
N ASP A 310 -0.57 19.96 13.42
CA ASP A 310 -1.45 20.40 14.51
C ASP A 310 -0.82 20.06 15.87
N SER A 311 -0.35 18.82 16.04
CA SER A 311 0.32 18.41 17.28
C SER A 311 1.61 19.21 17.54
N ALA A 312 2.35 19.58 16.48
CA ALA A 312 3.54 20.44 16.61
C ALA A 312 3.18 21.90 16.95
N TYR A 313 2.04 22.40 16.46
CA TYR A 313 1.56 23.75 16.75
C TYR A 313 1.15 23.90 18.22
N PHE A 314 0.55 22.87 18.82
CA PHE A 314 0.11 22.85 20.22
C PHE A 314 1.24 22.68 21.25
N LEU A 315 2.49 22.63 20.82
CA LEU A 315 3.62 22.68 21.76
C LEU A 315 3.58 24.01 22.55
N PRO A 316 4.04 24.04 23.82
CA PRO A 316 4.12 25.27 24.61
C PRO A 316 5.31 26.14 24.16
N TRP A 317 5.41 26.42 22.86
CA TRP A 317 6.54 27.14 22.25
C TRP A 317 6.61 28.59 22.75
N GLU A 318 5.49 29.18 23.14
CA GLU A 318 5.41 30.54 23.71
C GLU A 318 6.23 30.64 25.01
N CYS A 319 6.33 29.53 25.75
CA CYS A 319 7.01 29.44 27.05
C CYS A 319 8.51 29.16 26.92
N MET A 320 9.01 28.89 25.71
CA MET A 320 10.39 28.48 25.42
C MET A 320 11.31 29.68 25.19
N ASP A 321 12.62 29.45 25.35
CA ASP A 321 13.63 30.44 24.96
C ASP A 321 13.66 30.70 23.43
N THR A 322 14.40 31.73 23.00
CA THR A 322 14.45 32.12 21.59
C THR A 322 15.06 31.03 20.69
N SER A 323 15.99 30.23 21.21
CA SER A 323 16.62 29.16 20.43
C SER A 323 15.64 28.02 20.17
N ASN A 324 14.95 27.56 21.22
CA ASN A 324 13.97 26.49 21.16
C ASN A 324 12.74 26.89 20.35
N ARG A 325 12.26 28.14 20.48
CA ARG A 325 11.19 28.68 19.62
C ARG A 325 11.54 28.60 18.14
N ARG A 326 12.78 28.94 17.80
CA ARG A 326 13.25 28.86 16.40
C ARG A 326 13.29 27.42 15.90
N ALA A 327 13.73 26.47 16.74
CA ALA A 327 13.72 25.05 16.41
C ALA A 327 12.30 24.50 16.23
N ALA A 328 11.37 24.82 17.14
CA ALA A 328 9.97 24.42 17.06
C ALA A 328 9.29 24.99 15.80
N CYS A 329 9.57 26.25 15.45
CA CYS A 329 9.06 26.87 14.22
C CYS A 329 9.54 26.16 12.95
N ILE A 330 10.84 25.80 12.89
CA ILE A 330 11.40 25.03 11.76
C ILE A 330 10.76 23.64 11.70
N MET A 331 10.60 22.98 12.85
CA MET A 331 9.98 21.67 12.93
C MET A 331 8.52 21.71 12.44
N LEU A 332 7.72 22.68 12.89
CA LEU A 332 6.36 22.89 12.43
C LEU A 332 6.30 23.09 10.92
N HIS A 333 7.15 23.97 10.38
CA HIS A 333 7.20 24.20 8.94
C HIS A 333 7.55 22.92 8.15
N LYS A 334 8.45 22.09 8.68
CA LYS A 334 8.81 20.81 8.04
C LYS A 334 7.73 19.75 8.15
N MET A 335 7.00 19.70 9.27
CA MET A 335 5.90 18.74 9.44
C MET A 335 4.69 19.05 8.55
N GLN A 336 4.56 20.29 8.05
CA GLN A 336 3.55 20.67 7.05
C GLN A 336 3.79 20.02 5.68
N ASP A 337 5.01 19.59 5.39
CA ASP A 337 5.30 18.87 4.14
C ASP A 337 4.63 17.48 4.20
N LYS A 338 3.61 17.27 3.34
CA LYS A 338 2.81 16.03 3.34
C LYS A 338 3.68 14.81 3.05
N ILE A 339 3.81 13.93 4.04
CA ILE A 339 4.44 12.62 3.89
C ILE A 339 3.48 11.73 3.09
N SER A 340 3.78 11.53 1.81
CA SER A 340 2.97 10.70 0.93
C SER A 340 3.83 9.87 0.00
N LEU A 341 3.45 8.62 -0.19
CA LEU A 341 4.03 7.76 -1.21
C LEU A 341 3.51 8.22 -2.59
N LYS A 342 4.45 8.48 -3.51
CA LYS A 342 4.14 9.02 -4.84
C LYS A 342 4.43 7.98 -5.92
N ALA A 343 3.45 7.67 -6.75
CA ALA A 343 3.64 6.87 -7.95
C ALA A 343 4.45 7.69 -8.97
N LEU A 344 5.63 7.19 -9.35
CA LEU A 344 6.62 7.87 -10.22
C LEU A 344 6.96 9.31 -9.81
N GLY A 345 6.75 9.70 -8.54
CA GLY A 345 6.92 11.09 -8.10
C GLY A 345 5.86 12.08 -8.60
N LEU A 346 4.85 11.61 -9.37
CA LEU A 346 3.87 12.46 -10.05
C LEU A 346 2.50 12.45 -9.35
N ALA A 347 1.99 11.26 -9.00
CA ALA A 347 0.65 11.10 -8.43
C ALA A 347 0.72 10.59 -6.99
N ALA A 348 -0.02 11.23 -6.09
CA ALA A 348 -0.21 10.69 -4.74
C ALA A 348 -1.00 9.38 -4.82
N VAL A 349 -0.46 8.36 -4.17
CA VAL A 349 -1.11 7.04 -4.06
C VAL A 349 -2.18 7.16 -2.97
N GLY A 350 -3.44 6.79 -3.25
CA GLY A 350 -4.54 6.98 -2.31
C GLY A 350 -5.93 6.90 -2.94
N VAL A 351 -6.94 7.32 -2.18
CA VAL A 351 -8.36 7.17 -2.54
C VAL A 351 -8.73 8.04 -3.74
N SER A 352 -8.10 9.21 -3.92
CA SER A 352 -8.36 10.10 -5.06
C SER A 352 -8.01 9.44 -6.40
N THR A 353 -6.85 8.80 -6.49
CA THR A 353 -6.38 8.09 -7.70
C THR A 353 -7.28 6.89 -8.00
N MET A 354 -7.65 6.11 -6.98
CA MET A 354 -8.64 5.03 -7.15
C MET A 354 -9.98 5.55 -7.65
N ALA A 355 -10.52 6.61 -7.04
CA ALA A 355 -11.79 7.19 -7.45
C ALA A 355 -11.73 7.69 -8.90
N GLY A 356 -10.58 8.21 -9.33
CA GLY A 356 -10.30 8.53 -10.73
C GLY A 356 -10.44 7.31 -11.64
N ILE A 357 -9.73 6.22 -11.32
CA ILE A 357 -9.81 4.96 -12.08
C ILE A 357 -11.25 4.45 -12.13
N LEU A 358 -11.93 4.33 -11.00
CA LEU A 358 -13.31 3.85 -10.92
C LEU A 358 -14.27 4.70 -11.75
N LYS A 359 -14.16 6.03 -11.67
CA LYS A 359 -14.99 6.95 -12.47
C LYS A 359 -14.73 6.75 -13.97
N THR A 360 -13.47 6.73 -14.39
CA THR A 360 -13.12 6.50 -15.79
C THR A 360 -13.67 5.17 -16.30
N THR A 361 -13.54 4.11 -15.50
CA THR A 361 -14.06 2.80 -15.87
C THR A 361 -15.58 2.79 -15.97
N PHE A 362 -16.29 3.28 -14.95
CA PHE A 362 -17.77 3.27 -14.95
C PHE A 362 -18.36 4.22 -15.99
N SER A 363 -17.73 5.38 -16.25
CA SER A 363 -18.18 6.32 -17.29
C SER A 363 -18.11 5.75 -18.71
N TYR A 364 -17.33 4.70 -18.94
CA TYR A 364 -17.34 3.99 -20.23
C TYR A 364 -18.60 3.13 -20.42
N TYR A 365 -19.24 2.70 -19.33
CA TYR A 365 -20.38 1.76 -19.33
C TYR A 365 -21.72 2.39 -18.91
N ALA A 366 -21.71 3.62 -18.40
CA ALA A 366 -22.89 4.41 -18.06
C ALA A 366 -23.31 5.25 -19.27
#